data_AF-A0A524DI10-F1
#
_entry.id   AF-A0A524DI10-F1
#
_cell.length_a   1.000
_cell.length_b   1.000
_cell.length_c   1.000
_cell.angle_alpha   90.00
_cell.angle_beta   90.00
_cell.angle_gamma   90.00
#
_symmetry.space_group_name_H-M   'P 1'
#
loop_
_entity.id
_entity.type
_entity.pdbx_description
1 polymer ?
#
loop_
_entity_poly.entity_id
_entity_poly.type
_entity_poly.pdbx_seq_one_letter_code
_entity_poly.pdbx_strand_id
1 'polypeptide(L)'
;MSAGDYDLRLYFPIIPNRVNSSIATISDIPIFPNITYIWNSPTNTYEGASFNIKGQLCAQDNLDFKIYNRQVNIYYGASLVGTDITDSIGNFSLSYTIPAGTGLRTIRVKLKENNMDSTLTINVTTNPTTDPVVPPIEITPTQWFLVIGVPIIITVSIIAAIVGFLILRKRMLASRVIKIPLEEKIRNLKLLKESGRIEEALSYLFSVIYMELISAKYGRKRENNETIRDFGIVSVKEFGLDPSKVYPFIQRIEQFIYSRPFNITEEDFRKTIELFSPVYYSLTGTNFILNF
;
A
#
# COMPACT_ATOMS: atom_id res chain seq x y z
N MET A 1 -40.67 -53.81 1.98
CA MET A 1 -39.95 -55.04 1.59
C MET A 1 -40.27 -56.09 2.64
N SER A 2 -40.83 -57.23 2.24
CA SER A 2 -41.10 -58.37 3.13
C SER A 2 -39.76 -58.93 3.63
N ALA A 3 -39.62 -59.08 4.94
CA ALA A 3 -38.47 -59.75 5.55
C ALA A 3 -38.41 -61.18 5.01
N GLY A 4 -37.31 -61.56 4.37
CA GLY A 4 -37.09 -62.93 3.96
C GLY A 4 -36.95 -63.80 5.21
N ASP A 5 -37.73 -64.86 5.30
CA ASP A 5 -37.53 -65.91 6.30
C ASP A 5 -36.18 -66.58 6.01
N TYR A 6 -35.21 -66.38 6.90
CA TYR A 6 -33.93 -67.08 6.86
C TYR A 6 -34.07 -68.37 7.70
N ASP A 7 -34.02 -69.53 7.03
CA ASP A 7 -34.10 -70.84 7.67
C ASP A 7 -32.69 -71.29 8.11
N LEU A 8 -32.43 -71.32 9.42
CA LEU A 8 -31.16 -71.80 9.98
C LEU A 8 -31.18 -73.33 10.07
N ARG A 9 -30.49 -74.00 9.14
CA ARG A 9 -30.33 -75.46 9.17
C ARG A 9 -29.02 -75.86 9.85
N LEU A 10 -29.11 -76.46 11.02
CA LEU A 10 -27.96 -77.01 11.74
C LEU A 10 -27.79 -78.49 11.40
N TYR A 11 -26.59 -78.87 10.94
CA TYR A 11 -26.20 -80.26 10.72
C TYR A 11 -25.26 -80.73 11.83
N PHE A 12 -25.64 -81.77 12.55
CA PHE A 12 -24.80 -82.41 13.55
C PHE A 12 -24.23 -83.72 12.99
N PRO A 13 -22.90 -83.94 13.03
CA PRO A 13 -22.32 -85.22 12.67
C PRO A 13 -22.75 -86.32 13.66
N ILE A 14 -22.82 -87.56 13.16
CA ILE A 14 -23.36 -88.75 13.82
C ILE A 14 -22.92 -88.86 15.30
N ILE A 15 -23.89 -88.83 16.21
CA ILE A 15 -23.69 -88.93 17.67
C ILE A 15 -23.69 -90.42 18.07
N PRO A 16 -22.73 -90.92 18.86
CA PRO A 16 -22.73 -92.32 19.30
C PRO A 16 -23.91 -92.66 20.23
N ASN A 17 -24.36 -93.93 20.17
CA ASN A 17 -25.65 -94.49 20.62
C ASN A 17 -26.05 -94.36 22.11
N ARG A 18 -25.39 -93.55 22.93
CA ARG A 18 -25.87 -93.22 24.28
C ARG A 18 -25.51 -91.80 24.68
N VAL A 19 -26.49 -90.91 24.59
CA VAL A 19 -26.45 -89.58 25.20
C VAL A 19 -27.81 -89.34 25.84
N ASN A 20 -27.86 -89.14 27.17
CA ASN A 20 -29.12 -88.86 27.88
C ASN A 20 -29.63 -87.42 27.62
N SER A 21 -28.72 -86.48 27.34
CA SER A 21 -28.96 -85.18 26.72
C SER A 21 -27.62 -84.55 26.33
N SER A 22 -27.57 -83.80 25.23
CA SER A 22 -26.44 -82.93 24.88
C SER A 22 -26.98 -81.56 24.52
N ILE A 23 -26.45 -80.51 25.16
CA ILE A 23 -26.68 -79.12 24.80
C ILE A 23 -25.40 -78.57 24.17
N ALA A 24 -25.53 -77.99 22.98
CA ALA A 24 -24.46 -77.22 22.36
C ALA A 24 -24.91 -75.76 22.33
N THR A 25 -24.28 -74.94 23.17
CA THR A 25 -24.53 -73.49 23.18
C THR A 25 -23.66 -72.85 22.11
N ILE A 26 -24.27 -72.33 21.05
CA ILE A 26 -23.57 -71.49 20.07
C ILE A 26 -23.67 -70.05 20.56
N SER A 27 -22.63 -69.58 21.24
CA SER A 27 -22.46 -68.18 21.59
C SER A 27 -21.96 -67.40 20.37
N ASP A 28 -22.35 -66.14 20.23
CA ASP A 28 -21.75 -65.18 19.29
C ASP A 28 -21.93 -65.47 17.79
N ILE A 29 -23.15 -65.76 17.34
CA ILE A 29 -23.49 -65.61 15.91
C ILE A 29 -23.94 -64.16 15.67
N PRO A 30 -23.10 -63.29 15.06
CA PRO A 30 -23.52 -61.94 14.73
C PRO A 30 -24.50 -61.98 13.55
N ILE A 31 -25.78 -61.72 13.85
CA ILE A 31 -26.83 -61.53 12.83
C ILE A 31 -26.98 -60.02 12.62
N PHE A 32 -26.87 -59.58 11.37
CA PHE A 32 -26.95 -58.17 10.99
C PHE A 32 -28.26 -57.90 10.24
N PRO A 33 -29.39 -57.63 10.93
CA PRO A 33 -30.60 -57.19 10.27
C PRO A 33 -30.45 -55.75 9.78
N ASN A 34 -31.03 -55.44 8.62
CA ASN A 34 -31.13 -54.09 8.02
C ASN A 34 -29.78 -53.34 7.95
N ILE A 35 -29.02 -53.51 6.87
CA ILE A 35 -27.69 -52.90 6.71
C ILE A 35 -27.79 -51.55 5.99
N THR A 36 -27.06 -50.55 6.45
CA THR A 36 -26.92 -49.24 5.77
C THR A 36 -25.47 -48.91 5.47
N TYR A 37 -25.25 -48.22 4.33
CA TYR A 37 -23.95 -47.73 3.87
C TYR A 37 -23.85 -46.22 4.14
N ILE A 38 -22.80 -45.78 4.84
CA ILE A 38 -22.46 -44.35 4.98
C ILE A 38 -21.12 -44.15 4.31
N TRP A 39 -21.05 -43.44 3.20
CA TRP A 39 -19.80 -43.30 2.45
C TRP A 39 -19.72 -41.98 1.69
N ASN A 40 -18.50 -41.53 1.44
CA ASN A 40 -18.22 -40.29 0.72
C ASN A 40 -17.82 -40.57 -0.73
N SER A 41 -18.34 -39.73 -1.63
CA SER A 41 -17.89 -39.65 -3.02
C SER A 41 -17.96 -38.20 -3.48
N PRO A 42 -17.00 -37.73 -4.30
CA PRO A 42 -17.11 -36.41 -4.93
C PRO A 42 -18.35 -36.37 -5.84
N THR A 43 -19.08 -35.25 -5.84
CA THR A 43 -20.21 -35.03 -6.76
C THR A 43 -19.74 -34.66 -8.17
N ASN A 44 -18.58 -34.00 -8.28
CA ASN A 44 -17.92 -33.66 -9.53
C ASN A 44 -16.45 -34.07 -9.49
N THR A 45 -15.94 -34.62 -10.59
CA THR A 45 -14.53 -35.02 -10.74
C THR A 45 -14.09 -34.90 -12.20
N TYR A 46 -12.81 -35.16 -12.49
CA TYR A 46 -12.27 -35.10 -13.84
C TYR A 46 -11.54 -36.39 -14.22
N GLU A 47 -11.41 -36.64 -15.52
CA GLU A 47 -10.71 -37.81 -16.04
C GLU A 47 -9.26 -37.89 -15.52
N GLY A 48 -8.85 -39.07 -15.05
CA GLY A 48 -7.53 -39.27 -14.46
C GLY A 48 -7.38 -38.82 -13.01
N ALA A 49 -8.41 -38.21 -12.41
CA ALA A 49 -8.39 -37.88 -10.98
C ALA A 49 -8.42 -39.17 -10.13
N SER A 50 -7.52 -39.25 -9.14
CA SER A 50 -7.57 -40.28 -8.09
C SER A 50 -8.33 -39.76 -6.88
N PHE A 51 -9.24 -40.56 -6.35
CA PHE A 51 -9.95 -40.26 -5.10
C PHE A 51 -10.06 -41.51 -4.24
N ASN A 52 -10.28 -41.30 -2.94
CA ASN A 52 -10.41 -42.39 -1.99
C ASN A 52 -11.88 -42.53 -1.57
N ILE A 53 -12.49 -43.64 -1.95
CA ILE A 53 -13.85 -44.02 -1.57
C ILE A 53 -13.77 -44.56 -0.16
N LYS A 54 -14.31 -43.84 0.82
CA LYS A 54 -14.35 -44.29 2.22
C LYS A 54 -15.79 -44.44 2.66
N GLY A 55 -16.05 -45.49 3.42
CA GLY A 55 -17.36 -45.67 4.02
C GLY A 55 -17.35 -46.55 5.23
N GLN A 56 -18.53 -46.70 5.81
CA GLN A 56 -18.79 -47.51 6.98
C GLN A 56 -20.08 -48.31 6.78
N LEU A 57 -20.06 -49.58 7.20
CA LEU A 57 -21.22 -50.43 7.32
C LEU A 57 -21.73 -50.46 8.76
N CYS A 58 -23.02 -50.22 8.91
CA CYS A 58 -23.70 -50.25 10.20
C CYS A 58 -25.12 -50.79 10.06
N ALA A 59 -25.77 -51.14 11.16
CA ALA A 59 -27.20 -51.42 11.15
C ALA A 59 -27.99 -50.12 10.91
N GLN A 60 -29.03 -50.22 10.09
CA GLN A 60 -29.92 -49.13 9.69
C GLN A 60 -30.61 -48.50 10.90
N ASP A 61 -31.03 -49.33 11.85
CA ASP A 61 -31.80 -48.91 13.03
C ASP A 61 -30.90 -48.57 14.23
N ASN A 62 -29.59 -48.88 14.14
CA ASN A 62 -28.60 -48.57 15.18
C ASN A 62 -27.22 -48.35 14.56
N LEU A 63 -26.84 -47.08 14.39
CA LEU A 63 -25.57 -46.70 13.79
C LEU A 63 -24.34 -47.12 14.63
N ASP A 64 -24.49 -47.37 15.93
CA ASP A 64 -23.40 -47.84 16.79
C ASP A 64 -23.08 -49.32 16.55
N PHE A 65 -24.02 -50.07 15.96
CA PHE A 65 -23.79 -51.46 15.60
C PHE A 65 -23.03 -51.57 14.28
N LYS A 66 -21.70 -51.67 14.36
CA LYS A 66 -20.80 -51.71 13.21
C LYS A 66 -20.67 -53.11 12.63
N ILE A 67 -20.65 -53.20 11.31
CA ILE A 67 -20.57 -54.47 10.58
C ILE A 67 -19.14 -54.67 10.09
N TYR A 68 -18.39 -55.46 10.83
CA TYR A 68 -16.97 -55.72 10.59
C TYR A 68 -16.74 -57.08 9.89
N ASN A 69 -15.54 -57.25 9.32
CA ASN A 69 -15.10 -58.47 8.65
C ASN A 69 -16.09 -58.95 7.57
N ARG A 70 -16.55 -58.03 6.72
CA ARG A 70 -17.38 -58.33 5.56
C ARG A 70 -16.75 -57.76 4.29
N GLN A 71 -16.80 -58.56 3.23
CA GLN A 71 -16.27 -58.15 1.93
C GLN A 71 -17.23 -57.20 1.21
N VAL A 72 -16.72 -56.02 0.87
CA VAL A 72 -17.40 -54.97 0.12
C VAL A 72 -16.79 -54.88 -1.26
N ASN A 73 -17.64 -54.94 -2.28
CA ASN A 73 -17.27 -54.78 -3.68
C ASN A 73 -17.67 -53.38 -4.14
N ILE A 74 -16.74 -52.67 -4.77
CA ILE A 74 -16.94 -51.31 -5.27
C ILE A 74 -16.91 -51.36 -6.79
N TYR A 75 -17.91 -50.75 -7.41
CA TYR A 75 -18.12 -50.72 -8.85
C TYR A 75 -18.13 -49.28 -9.37
N TYR A 76 -17.64 -49.10 -10.58
CA TYR A 76 -17.77 -47.88 -11.36
C TYR A 76 -18.51 -48.22 -12.66
N GLY A 77 -19.68 -47.61 -12.85
CA GLY A 77 -20.66 -48.07 -13.84
C GLY A 77 -21.07 -49.52 -13.55
N ALA A 78 -20.85 -50.41 -14.52
CA ALA A 78 -21.10 -51.84 -14.39
C ALA A 78 -19.83 -52.66 -14.00
N SER A 79 -18.66 -52.02 -13.94
CA SER A 79 -17.38 -52.73 -13.76
C SER A 79 -16.94 -52.75 -12.30
N LEU A 80 -16.49 -53.91 -11.81
CA LEU A 80 -15.88 -54.03 -10.49
C LEU A 80 -14.50 -53.35 -10.51
N VAL A 81 -14.31 -52.36 -9.64
CA VAL A 81 -13.05 -51.59 -9.57
C VAL A 81 -12.17 -52.00 -8.41
N GLY A 82 -12.74 -52.59 -7.38
CA GLY A 82 -11.97 -53.11 -6.26
C GLY A 82 -12.86 -53.74 -5.19
N THR A 83 -12.19 -54.36 -4.23
CA THR A 83 -12.83 -54.99 -3.08
C THR A 83 -12.06 -54.65 -1.82
N ASP A 84 -12.77 -54.45 -0.72
CA ASP A 84 -12.18 -54.24 0.60
C ASP A 84 -12.92 -55.07 1.65
N ILE A 85 -12.31 -55.25 2.82
CA ILE A 85 -12.92 -55.94 3.96
C ILE A 85 -13.12 -54.92 5.08
N THR A 86 -14.32 -54.85 5.65
CA THR A 86 -14.57 -53.89 6.72
C THR A 86 -13.73 -54.16 7.96
N ASP A 87 -13.14 -53.10 8.52
CA ASP A 87 -12.34 -53.14 9.76
C ASP A 87 -13.22 -53.43 11.00
N SER A 88 -12.60 -53.48 12.19
CA SER A 88 -13.28 -53.74 13.47
C SER A 88 -14.35 -52.71 13.85
N ILE A 89 -14.41 -51.57 13.16
CA ILE A 89 -15.38 -50.48 13.36
C ILE A 89 -16.26 -50.33 12.09
N GLY A 90 -16.23 -51.31 11.19
CA GLY A 90 -17.07 -51.39 10.01
C GLY A 90 -16.63 -50.51 8.84
N ASN A 91 -15.44 -49.91 8.87
CA ASN A 91 -14.97 -49.01 7.80
C ASN A 91 -14.34 -49.77 6.63
N PHE A 92 -14.47 -49.22 5.43
CA PHE A 92 -13.78 -49.65 4.21
C PHE A 92 -13.20 -48.43 3.48
N SER A 93 -12.12 -48.63 2.72
CA SER A 93 -11.43 -47.59 1.96
C SER A 93 -10.80 -48.16 0.68
N LEU A 94 -11.10 -47.56 -0.47
CA LEU A 94 -10.49 -47.91 -1.75
C LEU A 94 -10.04 -46.66 -2.50
N SER A 95 -8.77 -46.62 -2.88
CA SER A 95 -8.27 -45.61 -3.81
C SER A 95 -8.56 -46.04 -5.24
N TYR A 96 -9.22 -45.16 -6.00
CA TYR A 96 -9.59 -45.41 -7.39
C TYR A 96 -9.28 -44.20 -8.27
N THR A 97 -8.81 -44.45 -9.48
CA THR A 97 -8.52 -43.41 -10.49
C THR A 97 -9.59 -43.45 -11.57
N ILE A 98 -10.20 -42.31 -11.85
CA ILE A 98 -11.27 -42.19 -12.86
C ILE A 98 -10.69 -42.48 -14.25
N PRO A 99 -11.23 -43.47 -14.99
CA PRO A 99 -10.79 -43.78 -16.35
C PRO A 99 -11.19 -42.65 -17.31
N ALA A 100 -10.62 -42.64 -18.50
CA ALA A 100 -11.01 -41.70 -19.55
C ALA A 100 -12.51 -41.82 -19.89
N GLY A 101 -13.15 -40.69 -20.20
CA GLY A 101 -14.56 -40.58 -20.54
C GLY A 101 -15.33 -39.59 -19.66
N THR A 102 -16.07 -38.68 -20.31
CA THR A 102 -16.88 -37.66 -19.65
C THR A 102 -18.36 -38.04 -19.48
N GLY A 103 -19.05 -37.30 -18.62
CA GLY A 103 -20.49 -37.36 -18.40
C GLY A 103 -20.86 -37.96 -17.05
N LEU A 104 -22.15 -38.25 -16.89
CA LEU A 104 -22.68 -38.86 -15.68
C LEU A 104 -22.24 -40.32 -15.56
N ARG A 105 -21.76 -40.68 -14.37
CA ARG A 105 -21.24 -42.00 -14.03
C ARG A 105 -21.73 -42.38 -12.65
N THR A 106 -21.80 -43.68 -12.37
CA THR A 106 -22.30 -44.18 -11.08
C THR A 106 -21.21 -44.94 -10.35
N ILE A 107 -21.06 -44.69 -9.06
CA ILE A 107 -20.26 -45.51 -8.17
C ILE A 107 -21.23 -46.31 -7.31
N ARG A 108 -21.00 -47.62 -7.21
CA ARG A 108 -21.85 -48.52 -6.45
C ARG A 108 -21.04 -49.34 -5.46
N VAL A 109 -21.49 -49.38 -4.22
CA VAL A 109 -20.92 -50.19 -3.15
C VAL A 109 -21.89 -51.33 -2.85
N LYS A 110 -21.41 -52.58 -2.88
CA LYS A 110 -22.23 -53.77 -2.68
C LYS A 110 -21.54 -54.74 -1.73
N LEU A 111 -22.26 -55.22 -0.72
CA LEU A 111 -21.81 -56.32 0.13
C LEU A 111 -21.78 -57.62 -0.67
N LYS A 112 -20.70 -58.40 -0.63
CA LYS A 112 -20.59 -59.64 -1.43
C LYS A 112 -21.65 -60.68 -1.09
N GLU A 113 -21.96 -60.81 0.21
CA GLU A 113 -22.83 -61.86 0.76
C GLU A 113 -24.32 -61.53 0.64
N ASN A 114 -24.67 -60.30 0.24
CA ASN A 114 -26.05 -59.85 0.15
C ASN A 114 -26.30 -59.09 -1.17
N ASN A 115 -27.54 -59.04 -1.61
CA ASN A 115 -27.92 -58.28 -2.81
C ASN A 115 -28.20 -56.80 -2.55
N MET A 116 -27.90 -56.29 -1.36
CA MET A 116 -28.02 -54.86 -1.04
C MET A 116 -26.85 -54.06 -1.63
N ASP A 117 -27.16 -52.97 -2.33
CA ASP A 117 -26.19 -52.02 -2.86
C ASP A 117 -26.57 -50.57 -2.51
N SER A 118 -25.55 -49.70 -2.52
CA SER A 118 -25.71 -48.25 -2.40
C SER A 118 -25.05 -47.62 -3.62
N THR A 119 -25.76 -46.73 -4.31
CA THR A 119 -25.29 -46.10 -5.55
C THR A 119 -25.28 -44.58 -5.40
N LEU A 120 -24.18 -43.95 -5.82
CA LEU A 120 -24.06 -42.50 -5.98
C LEU A 120 -23.74 -42.16 -7.44
N THR A 121 -24.27 -41.02 -7.91
CA THR A 121 -23.98 -40.50 -9.24
C THR A 121 -22.96 -39.37 -9.14
N ILE A 122 -21.97 -39.39 -10.03
CA ILE A 122 -20.91 -38.40 -10.13
C ILE A 122 -20.88 -37.84 -11.55
N ASN A 123 -20.52 -36.57 -11.69
CA ASN A 123 -20.30 -35.96 -12.99
C ASN A 123 -18.79 -35.90 -13.29
N VAL A 124 -18.36 -36.52 -14.40
CA VAL A 124 -16.96 -36.53 -14.83
C VAL A 124 -16.76 -35.53 -15.97
N THR A 125 -15.89 -34.54 -15.77
CA THR A 125 -15.48 -33.59 -16.82
C THR A 125 -14.13 -33.98 -17.40
N THR A 126 -13.77 -33.42 -18.56
CA THR A 126 -12.40 -33.55 -19.07
C THR A 126 -11.41 -33.04 -18.01
N ASN A 127 -10.24 -33.66 -17.93
CA ASN A 127 -9.14 -33.12 -17.13
C ASN A 127 -8.95 -31.65 -17.51
N PRO A 128 -8.87 -30.70 -16.55
CA PRO A 128 -8.43 -29.36 -16.89
C PRO A 128 -7.10 -29.49 -17.61
N THR A 129 -7.09 -29.24 -18.92
CA THR A 129 -5.85 -28.99 -19.64
C THR A 129 -5.20 -27.87 -18.88
N THR A 130 -4.08 -28.17 -18.22
CA THR A 130 -3.20 -27.12 -17.71
C THR A 130 -2.91 -26.24 -18.90
N ASP A 131 -3.42 -25.00 -18.88
CA ASP A 131 -3.05 -23.99 -19.86
C ASP A 131 -1.52 -24.01 -19.99
N PRO A 132 -0.97 -23.81 -21.19
CA PRO A 132 0.48 -23.75 -21.35
C PRO A 132 1.02 -22.76 -20.33
N VAL A 133 1.89 -23.25 -19.43
CA VAL A 133 2.56 -22.41 -18.44
C VAL A 133 3.37 -21.39 -19.23
N VAL A 134 2.82 -20.19 -19.39
CA VAL A 134 3.55 -19.06 -19.96
C VAL A 134 4.72 -18.83 -19.01
N PRO A 135 5.98 -18.93 -19.46
CA PRO A 135 7.12 -18.65 -18.60
C PRO A 135 6.96 -17.23 -18.03
N PRO A 136 7.28 -17.01 -16.74
CA PRO A 136 7.23 -15.68 -16.16
C PRO A 136 8.07 -14.74 -17.03
N ILE A 137 7.50 -13.57 -17.36
CA ILE A 137 8.18 -12.56 -18.15
C ILE A 137 9.41 -12.09 -17.36
N GLU A 138 10.61 -12.52 -17.77
CA GLU A 138 11.86 -12.03 -17.20
C GLU A 138 12.15 -10.63 -17.74
N ILE A 139 11.79 -9.62 -16.94
CA ILE A 139 12.15 -8.23 -17.22
C ILE A 139 13.62 -8.05 -16.87
N THR A 140 14.44 -7.75 -17.88
CA THR A 140 15.88 -7.49 -17.71
C THR A 140 16.12 -6.21 -16.89
N PRO A 141 17.26 -6.08 -16.19
CA PRO A 141 17.59 -4.86 -15.42
C PRO A 141 17.55 -3.57 -16.26
N THR A 142 17.89 -3.65 -17.55
CA THR A 142 17.83 -2.51 -18.48
C THR A 142 16.38 -2.09 -18.78
N GLN A 143 15.46 -3.04 -18.92
CA GLN A 143 14.04 -2.74 -19.09
C GLN A 143 13.45 -2.10 -17.82
N TRP A 144 13.85 -2.56 -16.63
CA TRP A 144 13.49 -1.90 -15.37
C TRP A 144 14.00 -0.45 -15.30
N PHE A 145 15.24 -0.20 -15.74
CA PHE A 145 15.80 1.14 -15.80
C PHE A 145 15.04 2.05 -16.78
N LEU A 146 14.58 1.53 -17.93
CA LEU A 146 13.79 2.32 -18.87
C LEU A 146 12.41 2.68 -18.30
N VAL A 147 11.74 1.74 -17.62
CA VAL A 147 10.40 1.96 -17.07
C VAL A 147 10.43 2.88 -15.84
N ILE A 148 11.40 2.71 -14.95
CA ILE A 148 11.44 3.43 -13.67
C ILE A 148 12.51 4.53 -13.66
N GLY A 149 13.72 4.23 -14.15
CA GLY A 149 14.88 5.12 -14.09
C GLY A 149 14.71 6.38 -14.95
N VAL A 150 14.26 6.24 -16.20
CA VAL A 150 14.12 7.38 -17.12
C VAL A 150 13.11 8.43 -16.61
N PRO A 151 11.89 8.08 -16.15
CA PRO A 151 10.96 9.05 -15.59
C PRO A 151 11.50 9.82 -14.37
N ILE A 152 12.28 9.14 -13.50
CA ILE A 152 12.91 9.78 -12.34
C ILE A 152 13.95 10.81 -12.80
N ILE A 153 14.82 10.44 -13.75
CA ILE A 153 15.86 11.36 -14.26
C ILE A 153 15.24 12.59 -14.92
N ILE A 154 14.17 12.41 -15.70
CA ILE A 154 13.44 13.53 -16.33
C ILE A 154 12.87 14.46 -15.25
N THR A 155 12.24 13.90 -14.22
CA THR A 155 11.63 14.67 -13.13
C THR A 155 12.69 15.49 -12.37
N VAL A 156 13.81 14.86 -12.00
CA VAL A 156 14.92 15.52 -11.31
C VAL A 156 15.53 16.63 -12.17
N SER A 157 15.68 16.40 -13.47
CA SER A 157 16.24 17.38 -14.42
C SER A 157 15.34 18.62 -14.55
N ILE A 158 14.02 18.44 -14.60
CA ILE A 158 13.05 19.54 -14.63
C ILE A 158 13.12 20.37 -13.36
N ILE A 159 13.15 19.72 -12.18
CA ILE A 159 13.25 20.42 -10.89
C ILE A 159 14.56 21.22 -10.82
N ALA A 160 15.69 20.62 -11.21
CA ALA A 160 16.98 21.30 -11.23
C ALA A 160 16.99 22.51 -12.17
N ALA A 161 16.37 22.39 -13.36
CA ALA A 161 16.24 23.49 -14.31
C ALA A 161 15.40 24.64 -13.74
N ILE A 162 14.26 24.33 -13.09
CA ILE A 162 13.41 25.33 -12.43
C ILE A 162 14.18 26.06 -11.32
N VAL A 163 14.87 25.31 -10.46
CA VAL A 163 15.67 25.89 -9.36
C VAL A 163 16.80 26.77 -9.92
N GLY A 164 17.54 26.27 -10.91
CA GLY A 164 18.59 27.03 -11.59
C GLY A 164 18.06 28.33 -12.21
N PHE A 165 16.92 28.27 -12.89
CA PHE A 165 16.26 29.45 -13.47
C PHE A 165 15.84 30.47 -12.42
N LEU A 166 15.27 30.03 -11.29
CA LEU A 166 14.88 30.93 -10.20
C LEU A 166 16.09 31.63 -9.57
N ILE A 167 17.21 30.91 -9.38
CA ILE A 167 18.46 31.49 -8.87
C ILE A 167 19.03 32.50 -9.87
N LEU A 168 19.07 32.17 -11.17
CA LEU A 168 19.54 33.07 -12.21
C LEU A 168 18.68 34.34 -12.31
N ARG A 169 17.35 34.20 -12.21
CA ARG A 169 16.44 35.35 -12.22
C ARG A 169 16.72 36.31 -11.06
N LYS A 170 16.99 35.79 -9.86
CA LYS A 170 17.39 36.63 -8.70
C LYS A 170 18.70 37.38 -8.98
N ARG A 171 19.68 36.73 -9.59
CA ARG A 171 20.98 37.36 -9.94
C ARG A 171 20.83 38.45 -11.00
N MET A 172 20.02 38.23 -12.03
CA MET A 172 19.79 39.24 -13.08
C MET A 172 19.14 40.52 -12.53
N LEU A 173 18.26 40.39 -11.52
CA LEU A 173 17.69 41.54 -10.82
C LEU A 173 18.75 42.28 -9.97
N ALA A 174 19.66 41.56 -9.32
CA ALA A 174 20.75 42.16 -8.55
C ALA A 174 21.72 42.99 -9.41
N SER A 175 21.94 42.62 -10.67
CA SER A 175 22.83 43.33 -11.60
C SER A 175 22.21 44.55 -12.31
N ARG A 176 20.91 44.80 -12.18
CA ARG A 176 20.28 45.93 -12.84
C ARG A 176 20.56 47.21 -12.05
N VAL A 177 21.49 48.01 -12.54
CA VAL A 177 21.72 49.37 -12.04
C VAL A 177 20.49 50.22 -12.39
N ILE A 178 19.82 50.73 -11.36
CA ILE A 178 18.58 51.47 -11.52
C ILE A 178 18.90 52.93 -11.89
N LYS A 179 18.24 53.46 -12.92
CA LYS A 179 18.14 54.90 -13.16
C LYS A 179 16.73 55.37 -12.75
N ILE A 180 16.51 55.63 -11.45
CA ILE A 180 15.32 56.36 -10.98
C ILE A 180 15.70 57.85 -10.95
N PRO A 181 14.84 58.77 -11.43
CA PRO A 181 14.99 60.19 -11.16
C PRO A 181 14.80 60.46 -9.65
N LEU A 182 15.91 60.51 -8.91
CA LEU A 182 15.94 60.75 -7.47
C LEU A 182 16.26 62.20 -7.12
N GLU A 183 16.54 63.04 -8.13
CA GLU A 183 17.01 64.41 -7.95
C GLU A 183 16.01 65.25 -7.14
N GLU A 184 14.71 65.14 -7.45
CA GLU A 184 13.66 65.83 -6.72
C GLU A 184 13.54 65.35 -5.27
N LYS A 185 13.72 64.05 -5.02
CA LYS A 185 13.61 63.46 -3.67
C LYS A 185 14.81 63.85 -2.81
N ILE A 186 16.01 63.87 -3.40
CA ILE A 186 17.22 64.34 -2.73
C ILE A 186 17.10 65.85 -2.42
N ARG A 187 16.53 66.64 -3.33
CA ARG A 187 16.24 68.07 -3.07
C ARG A 187 15.26 68.25 -1.92
N ASN A 188 14.18 67.47 -1.88
CA ASN A 188 13.20 67.52 -0.78
C ASN A 188 13.82 67.10 0.55
N LEU A 189 14.69 66.08 0.55
CA LEU A 189 15.46 65.70 1.73
C LEU A 189 16.34 66.86 2.23
N LYS A 190 17.02 67.58 1.33
CA LYS A 190 17.82 68.76 1.67
C LYS A 190 16.96 69.87 2.28
N LEU A 191 15.79 70.17 1.70
CA LEU A 191 14.87 71.19 2.22
C LEU A 191 14.34 70.84 3.63
N LEU A 192 14.01 69.57 3.89
CA LEU A 192 13.61 69.11 5.22
C LEU A 192 14.74 69.32 6.24
N LYS A 193 15.98 69.05 5.85
CA LYS A 193 17.15 69.30 6.70
C LYS A 193 17.36 70.80 6.96
N GLU A 194 17.33 71.63 5.92
CA GLU A 194 17.60 73.08 6.02
C GLU A 194 16.53 73.84 6.81
N SER A 195 15.28 73.36 6.78
CA SER A 195 14.18 73.90 7.59
C SER A 195 14.22 73.46 9.06
N GLY A 196 15.26 72.74 9.50
CA GLY A 196 15.39 72.24 10.86
C GLY A 196 14.54 71.00 11.19
N ARG A 197 13.84 70.44 10.19
CA ARG A 197 12.96 69.26 10.34
C ARG A 197 13.76 67.97 10.17
N ILE A 198 14.79 67.80 11.00
CA ILE A 198 15.78 66.70 10.87
C ILE A 198 15.12 65.32 11.03
N GLU A 199 14.17 65.18 11.95
CA GLU A 199 13.41 63.93 12.13
C GLU A 199 12.68 63.51 10.84
N GLU A 200 11.97 64.46 10.24
CA GLU A 200 11.25 64.22 9.01
C GLU A 200 12.20 63.91 7.85
N ALA A 201 13.36 64.56 7.80
CA ALA A 201 14.38 64.25 6.81
C ALA A 201 14.86 62.79 6.94
N LEU A 202 15.10 62.29 8.15
CA LEU A 202 15.50 60.89 8.36
C LEU A 202 14.38 59.89 8.06
N SER A 203 13.15 60.21 8.44
CA SER A 203 11.98 59.40 8.09
C SER A 203 11.79 59.35 6.57
N TYR A 204 11.96 60.47 5.88
CA TYR A 204 11.88 60.59 4.42
C TYR A 204 12.99 59.79 3.72
N LEU A 205 14.22 59.82 4.24
CA LEU A 205 15.35 59.04 3.73
C LEU A 205 15.03 57.54 3.70
N PHE A 206 14.41 57.01 4.75
CA PHE A 206 14.04 55.59 4.79
C PHE A 206 12.76 55.30 3.98
N SER A 207 11.67 56.00 4.30
CA SER A 207 10.33 55.68 3.79
C SER A 207 10.13 56.00 2.31
N VAL A 208 10.83 57.01 1.80
CA VAL A 208 10.73 57.42 0.40
C VAL A 208 11.93 56.95 -0.39
N ILE A 209 13.14 57.35 0.01
CA ILE A 209 14.34 57.10 -0.81
C ILE A 209 14.75 55.62 -0.77
N TYR A 210 15.03 55.07 0.42
CA TYR A 210 15.49 53.68 0.54
C TYR A 210 14.44 52.68 0.05
N MET A 211 13.18 52.80 0.48
CA MET A 211 12.13 51.89 0.04
C MET A 211 11.89 51.94 -1.48
N GLU A 212 11.94 53.11 -2.10
CA GLU A 212 11.76 53.22 -3.53
C GLU A 212 12.93 52.62 -4.31
N LEU A 213 14.17 52.77 -3.82
CA LEU A 213 15.32 52.09 -4.40
C LEU A 213 15.16 50.56 -4.36
N ILE A 214 14.72 50.01 -3.22
CA ILE A 214 14.43 48.58 -3.09
C ILE A 214 13.29 48.17 -4.02
N SER A 215 12.19 48.93 -4.06
CA SER A 215 11.04 48.66 -4.92
C SER A 215 11.40 48.70 -6.40
N ALA A 216 12.24 49.62 -6.84
CA ALA A 216 12.63 49.71 -8.24
C ALA A 216 13.64 48.63 -8.66
N LYS A 217 14.52 48.18 -7.75
CA LYS A 217 15.53 47.15 -8.06
C LYS A 217 14.96 45.76 -8.01
N TYR A 218 14.22 45.48 -6.94
CA TYR A 218 13.80 44.14 -6.55
C TYR A 218 12.29 43.94 -6.66
N GLY A 219 11.51 44.98 -6.96
CA GLY A 219 10.04 44.90 -7.07
C GLY A 219 9.33 44.74 -5.72
N ARG A 220 10.05 44.85 -4.60
CA ARG A 220 9.52 44.67 -3.25
C ARG A 220 9.10 46.01 -2.64
N LYS A 221 7.86 46.09 -2.17
CA LYS A 221 7.36 47.15 -1.30
C LYS A 221 7.25 46.62 0.12
N ARG A 222 7.55 47.46 1.13
CA ARG A 222 7.34 47.11 2.54
C ARG A 222 5.85 46.87 2.80
N GLU A 223 5.53 45.84 3.55
CA GLU A 223 4.14 45.57 3.98
C GLU A 223 3.74 46.41 5.19
N ASN A 224 2.43 46.66 5.35
CA ASN A 224 1.91 47.51 6.42
C ASN A 224 2.20 46.97 7.84
N ASN A 225 2.35 45.65 7.97
CA ASN A 225 2.65 44.94 9.21
C ASN A 225 4.16 44.69 9.43
N GLU A 226 5.00 45.01 8.45
CA GLU A 226 6.44 44.74 8.49
C GLU A 226 7.15 45.88 9.21
N THR A 227 8.05 45.59 10.16
CA THR A 227 8.83 46.64 10.83
C THR A 227 9.97 47.14 9.93
N ILE A 228 10.58 48.27 10.30
CA ILE A 228 11.78 48.80 9.61
C ILE A 228 12.91 47.76 9.62
N ARG A 229 13.09 47.11 10.77
CA ARG A 229 14.09 46.05 10.97
C ARG A 229 13.80 44.84 10.11
N ASP A 230 12.55 44.37 10.08
CA ASP A 230 12.16 43.22 9.24
C ASP A 230 12.43 43.50 7.77
N PHE A 231 12.08 44.70 7.29
CA PHE A 231 12.37 45.11 5.93
C PHE A 231 13.88 45.17 5.63
N GLY A 232 14.69 45.59 6.62
CA GLY A 232 16.15 45.52 6.55
C GLY A 232 16.69 44.08 6.46
N ILE A 233 16.13 43.16 7.24
CA ILE A 233 16.47 41.73 7.21
C ILE A 233 16.14 41.12 5.84
N VAL A 234 14.94 41.40 5.30
CA VAL A 234 14.54 40.99 3.95
C VAL A 234 15.52 41.54 2.92
N SER A 235 15.91 42.81 3.06
CA SER A 235 16.86 43.45 2.14
C SER A 235 18.22 42.75 2.08
N VAL A 236 18.70 42.21 3.20
CA VAL A 236 19.94 41.43 3.24
C VAL A 236 19.73 40.00 2.77
N LYS A 237 18.74 39.30 3.32
CA LYS A 237 18.54 37.86 3.08
C LYS A 237 18.02 37.54 1.69
N GLU A 238 17.08 38.34 1.18
CA GLU A 238 16.42 38.06 -0.10
C GLU A 238 17.11 38.77 -1.27
N PHE A 239 17.64 39.99 -1.03
CA PHE A 239 18.23 40.80 -2.10
C PHE A 239 19.76 40.78 -2.12
N GLY A 240 20.39 40.10 -1.14
CA GLY A 240 21.84 39.92 -1.08
C GLY A 240 22.61 41.21 -0.82
N LEU A 241 21.98 42.22 -0.21
CA LEU A 241 22.69 43.41 0.21
C LEU A 241 23.67 43.09 1.35
N ASP A 242 24.77 43.82 1.39
CA ASP A 242 25.82 43.62 2.38
C ASP A 242 25.31 43.89 3.81
N PRO A 243 25.29 42.88 4.70
CA PRO A 243 24.80 43.02 6.07
C PRO A 243 25.54 44.13 6.84
N SER A 244 26.83 44.31 6.57
CA SER A 244 27.68 45.28 7.26
C SER A 244 27.32 46.73 6.92
N LYS A 245 26.62 46.96 5.82
CA LYS A 245 26.18 48.28 5.34
C LYS A 245 24.72 48.55 5.72
N VAL A 246 23.85 47.56 5.52
CA VAL A 246 22.40 47.73 5.71
C VAL A 246 22.02 47.78 7.19
N TYR A 247 22.52 46.86 8.01
CA TYR A 247 22.07 46.76 9.40
C TYR A 247 22.41 48.00 10.25
N PRO A 248 23.62 48.57 10.19
CA PRO A 248 23.91 49.81 10.93
C PRO A 248 23.00 50.97 10.52
N PHE A 249 22.73 51.12 9.22
CA PHE A 249 21.81 52.15 8.71
C PHE A 249 20.38 51.95 9.24
N ILE A 250 19.83 50.73 9.12
CA ILE A 250 18.48 50.39 9.56
C ILE A 250 18.32 50.56 11.06
N GLN A 251 19.28 50.10 11.86
CA GLN A 251 19.27 50.23 13.31
C GLN A 251 19.30 51.71 13.72
N ARG A 252 20.07 52.55 13.01
CA ARG A 252 20.14 53.99 13.26
C ARG A 252 18.81 54.68 12.97
N ILE A 253 18.17 54.36 11.85
CA ILE A 253 16.83 54.86 11.50
C ILE A 253 15.78 54.42 12.52
N GLU A 254 15.80 53.15 12.91
CA GLU A 254 14.89 52.58 13.90
C GLU A 254 15.02 53.30 15.26
N GLN A 255 16.25 53.58 15.69
CA GLN A 255 16.50 54.38 16.89
C GLN A 255 15.81 55.74 16.79
N PHE A 256 15.91 56.47 15.68
CA PHE A 256 15.30 57.80 15.59
C PHE A 256 13.78 57.78 15.52
N ILE A 257 13.19 56.82 14.82
CA ILE A 257 11.74 56.74 14.67
C ILE A 257 11.05 56.32 15.98
N TYR A 258 11.73 55.54 16.83
CA TYR A 258 11.15 55.02 18.07
C TYR A 258 11.70 55.64 19.38
N SER A 259 12.78 56.44 19.35
CA SER A 259 13.30 57.07 20.57
C SER A 259 12.48 58.29 20.99
N ARG A 260 12.10 58.36 22.27
CA ARG A 260 11.57 59.58 22.88
C ARG A 260 12.37 59.95 24.13
N PRO A 261 12.64 61.25 24.39
CA PRO A 261 12.34 62.43 23.58
C PRO A 261 13.26 62.59 22.36
N PHE A 262 12.77 63.24 21.31
CA PHE A 262 13.47 63.42 20.03
C PHE A 262 14.47 64.59 20.09
N ASN A 263 15.67 64.34 20.64
CA ASN A 263 16.79 65.28 20.56
C ASN A 263 17.74 64.87 19.44
N ILE A 264 17.27 64.94 18.19
CA ILE A 264 18.07 64.56 17.01
C ILE A 264 18.89 65.77 16.56
N THR A 265 20.21 65.60 16.51
CA THR A 265 21.15 66.67 16.13
C THR A 265 21.51 66.64 14.64
N GLU A 266 22.11 67.71 14.15
CA GLU A 266 22.67 67.71 12.79
C GLU A 266 23.81 66.69 12.61
N GLU A 267 24.56 66.41 13.68
CA GLU A 267 25.59 65.38 13.67
C GLU A 267 24.99 63.97 13.47
N ASP A 268 23.84 63.71 14.10
CA ASP A 268 23.10 62.46 13.94
C ASP A 268 22.63 62.26 12.50
N PHE A 269 22.15 63.34 11.87
CA PHE A 269 21.78 63.33 10.46
C PHE A 269 22.98 62.96 9.58
N ARG A 270 24.11 63.66 9.74
CA ARG A 270 25.33 63.41 8.94
C ARG A 270 25.82 61.97 9.08
N LYS A 271 25.92 61.44 10.30
CA LYS A 271 26.30 60.04 10.55
C LYS A 271 25.36 59.05 9.86
N THR A 272 24.06 59.36 9.80
CA THR A 272 23.09 58.50 9.13
C THR A 272 23.23 58.53 7.61
N ILE A 273 23.52 59.70 7.04
CA ILE A 273 23.86 59.84 5.61
C ILE A 273 25.13 59.05 5.27
N GLU A 274 26.16 59.10 6.12
CA GLU A 274 27.39 58.34 5.95
C GLU A 274 27.14 56.82 5.92
N LEU A 275 26.26 56.31 6.78
CA LEU A 275 25.83 54.92 6.77
C LEU A 275 24.97 54.56 5.54
N PHE A 276 24.19 55.50 5.04
CA PHE A 276 23.34 55.28 3.87
C PHE A 276 24.12 55.29 2.55
N SER A 277 25.16 56.12 2.43
CA SER A 277 25.96 56.28 1.21
C SER A 277 26.46 54.95 0.59
N PRO A 278 27.07 54.01 1.35
CA PRO A 278 27.51 52.74 0.79
C PRO A 278 26.34 51.80 0.42
N VAL A 279 25.18 51.94 1.06
CA VAL A 279 23.94 51.23 0.70
C VAL A 279 23.39 51.78 -0.61
N TYR A 280 23.32 53.11 -0.75
CA TYR A 280 22.90 53.79 -1.97
C TYR A 280 23.76 53.37 -3.17
N TYR A 281 25.08 53.42 -3.03
CA TYR A 281 26.01 52.98 -4.08
C TYR A 281 25.77 51.52 -4.52
N SER A 282 25.48 50.62 -3.58
CA SER A 282 25.17 49.21 -3.92
C SER A 282 23.86 49.05 -4.72
N LEU A 283 22.94 50.00 -4.58
CA LEU A 283 21.63 49.99 -5.25
C LEU A 283 21.70 50.69 -6.62
N THR A 284 22.37 51.84 -6.70
CA THR A 284 22.37 52.72 -7.89
C THR A 284 23.67 52.74 -8.68
N GLY A 285 24.77 52.20 -8.15
CA GLY A 285 26.10 52.32 -8.76
C GLY A 285 26.68 53.74 -8.78
N THR A 286 26.02 54.70 -8.12
CA THR A 286 26.43 56.11 -8.04
C THR A 286 26.66 56.51 -6.58
N ASN A 287 27.60 57.43 -6.34
CA ASN A 287 27.81 57.95 -4.99
C ASN A 287 26.62 58.80 -4.57
N PHE A 288 26.21 58.68 -3.30
CA PHE A 288 25.19 59.54 -2.74
C PHE A 288 25.79 60.93 -2.49
N ILE A 289 25.34 61.92 -3.25
CA ILE A 289 25.84 63.30 -3.15
C ILE A 289 24.72 64.17 -2.59
N LEU A 290 24.87 64.55 -1.32
CA LEU A 290 24.18 65.71 -0.75
C LEU A 290 25.17 66.87 -0.83
N ASN A 291 25.07 67.69 -1.88
CA ASN A 291 25.77 68.96 -1.90
C ASN A 291 25.14 69.82 -0.81
N PHE A 292 25.84 70.02 0.30
CA PHE A 292 25.48 71.00 1.32
C PHE A 292 25.72 72.40 0.76
#